data_AF-A0A8I0T6R1-F1
#
_entry.id   AF-A0A8I0T6R1-F1
#
_cell.length_a   1.000
_cell.length_b   1.000
_cell.length_c   1.000
_cell.angle_alpha   90.00
_cell.angle_beta   90.00
_cell.angle_gamma   90.00
#
_symmetry.space_group_name_H-M   'P 1'
#
loop_
_entity.id
_entity.type
_entity.pdbx_description
1 polymer ?
#
loop_
_entity_poly.entity_id
_entity_poly.type
_entity_poly.pdbx_seq_one_letter_code
_entity_poly.pdbx_strand_id
1 'polypeptide(L)'
;MPFLKVVYALTLYSRRRDWVEEKLLILSAVFCIDVCAYAVMSNHTHIVLHVDDKKAKRLSDKAIVIRWHKLFKGNWVTWKFIEEEPLSESEQLMFSEYIAKYRQRLTDISWFMRILNEHIARRANKEDECTGRFWEGRFKSQPLLGEAALAACMA
;
A
#
# COMPACT_ATOMS: atom_id res chain seq x y z
N MET A 1 17.43 -1.59 2.60
CA MET A 1 17.71 -1.94 1.18
C MET A 1 16.39 -1.90 0.46
N PRO A 2 16.11 -0.95 -0.45
CA PRO A 2 14.71 -0.53 -0.56
C PRO A 2 13.99 -0.92 -1.85
N PHE A 3 14.66 -1.38 -2.90
CA PHE A 3 13.96 -1.61 -4.18
C PHE A 3 13.47 -3.06 -4.33
N LEU A 4 12.18 -3.23 -4.59
CA LEU A 4 11.54 -4.52 -4.83
C LEU A 4 10.78 -4.48 -6.16
N LYS A 5 11.09 -5.40 -7.08
CA LYS A 5 10.24 -5.68 -8.24
C LYS A 5 9.14 -6.63 -7.82
N VAL A 6 7.90 -6.17 -7.92
CA VAL A 6 6.70 -6.98 -7.72
C VAL A 6 6.12 -7.34 -9.08
N VAL A 7 5.88 -8.64 -9.30
CA VAL A 7 5.24 -9.16 -10.50
C VAL A 7 3.93 -9.83 -10.12
N TYR A 8 2.85 -9.45 -10.80
CA TYR A 8 1.52 -10.04 -10.59
C TYR A 8 0.85 -10.38 -11.91
N ALA A 9 0.42 -11.62 -12.09
CA ALA A 9 -0.45 -11.98 -13.22
C ALA A 9 -1.85 -11.39 -13.01
N LEU A 10 -2.38 -10.74 -14.03
CA LEU A 10 -3.69 -10.10 -14.04
C LEU A 10 -4.31 -10.32 -15.41
N THR A 11 -5.49 -10.91 -15.48
CA THR A 11 -6.29 -10.92 -16.71
C THR A 11 -6.94 -9.55 -16.84
N LEU A 12 -6.22 -8.62 -17.46
CA LEU A 12 -6.51 -7.19 -17.45
C LEU A 12 -6.97 -6.80 -18.85
N TYR A 13 -8.29 -6.74 -19.05
CA TYR A 13 -8.81 -6.03 -20.22
C TYR A 13 -8.32 -4.57 -20.14
N SER A 14 -7.81 -4.06 -21.26
CA SER A 14 -7.07 -2.79 -21.40
C SER A 14 -7.69 -1.56 -20.72
N ARG A 15 -9.01 -1.57 -20.42
CA ARG A 15 -9.73 -0.48 -19.73
C ARG A 15 -9.48 -0.36 -18.23
N ARG A 16 -8.89 -1.36 -17.56
CA ARG A 16 -8.71 -1.37 -16.10
C ARG A 16 -7.34 -0.84 -15.64
N ARG A 17 -6.50 -0.39 -16.58
CA ARG A 17 -5.18 0.18 -16.31
C ARG A 17 -5.25 1.43 -15.45
N ASP A 18 -6.18 2.32 -15.76
CA ASP A 18 -6.35 3.61 -15.06
C ASP A 18 -6.64 3.39 -13.57
N TRP A 19 -7.39 2.34 -13.23
CA TRP A 19 -7.70 2.02 -11.83
C TRP A 19 -6.46 1.61 -11.04
N VAL A 20 -5.53 0.91 -11.69
CA VAL A 20 -4.25 0.53 -11.07
C VAL A 20 -3.42 1.78 -10.86
N GLU A 21 -3.32 2.64 -11.87
CA GLU A 21 -2.54 3.89 -11.81
C GLU A 21 -3.07 4.86 -10.74
N GLU A 22 -4.37 5.17 -10.76
CA GLU A 22 -5.03 5.99 -9.75
C GLU A 22 -4.78 5.45 -8.34
N LYS A 23 -4.91 4.13 -8.17
CA LYS A 23 -4.73 3.51 -6.86
C LYS A 23 -3.27 3.52 -6.40
N LEU A 24 -2.32 3.32 -7.31
CA LEU A 24 -0.89 3.41 -7.01
C LEU A 24 -0.50 4.81 -6.52
N LEU A 25 -1.01 5.86 -7.17
CA LEU A 25 -0.78 7.26 -6.76
C LEU A 25 -1.36 7.56 -5.38
N ILE A 26 -2.57 7.07 -5.09
CA ILE A 26 -3.18 7.23 -3.75
C ILE A 26 -2.35 6.50 -2.70
N LEU A 27 -1.92 5.27 -2.99
CA LEU A 27 -1.16 4.47 -2.03
C LEU A 27 0.24 5.05 -1.79
N SER A 28 0.95 5.56 -2.81
CA SER A 28 2.26 6.20 -2.63
C SER A 28 2.19 7.47 -1.79
N ALA A 29 1.10 8.23 -1.90
CA ALA A 29 0.86 9.41 -1.08
C ALA A 29 0.59 9.08 0.40
N VAL A 30 -0.02 7.91 0.66
CA VAL A 30 -0.36 7.47 2.03
C VAL A 30 0.76 6.69 2.69
N PHE A 31 1.37 5.74 1.99
CA PHE A 31 2.44 4.89 2.51
C PHE A 31 3.78 5.64 2.55
N CYS A 32 4.73 5.05 3.28
CA CYS A 32 6.14 5.40 3.19
C CYS A 32 6.82 4.51 2.14
N ILE A 33 6.17 4.35 0.99
CA ILE A 33 6.62 3.54 -0.13
C ILE A 33 6.43 4.36 -1.40
N ASP A 34 7.51 4.58 -2.12
CA ASP A 34 7.50 5.26 -3.41
C ASP A 34 7.34 4.24 -4.55
N VAL A 35 6.56 4.62 -5.56
CA VAL A 35 6.42 3.84 -6.79
C VAL A 35 7.40 4.41 -7.79
N CYS A 36 8.50 3.68 -8.05
CA CYS A 36 9.58 4.16 -8.92
C CYS A 36 9.26 3.93 -10.39
N ALA A 37 8.63 2.80 -10.70
CA ALA A 37 8.19 2.46 -12.04
C ALA A 37 7.02 1.47 -11.96
N TYR A 38 6.17 1.44 -12.97
CA TYR A 38 5.15 0.42 -13.14
C TYR A 38 4.88 0.17 -14.61
N ALA A 39 4.51 -1.06 -14.96
CA ALA A 39 4.06 -1.45 -16.28
C ALA A 39 2.83 -2.34 -16.15
N VAL A 40 1.74 -1.93 -16.77
CA VAL A 40 0.45 -2.64 -16.74
C VAL A 40 0.22 -3.25 -18.11
N MET A 41 0.33 -4.58 -18.20
CA MET A 41 0.09 -5.36 -19.41
C MET A 41 -1.23 -6.12 -19.30
N SER A 42 -1.66 -6.72 -20.41
CA SER A 42 -2.95 -7.45 -20.50
C SER A 42 -3.02 -8.72 -19.65
N ASN A 43 -1.86 -9.31 -19.31
CA ASN A 43 -1.76 -10.57 -18.57
C ASN A 43 -0.98 -10.43 -17.25
N HIS A 44 -0.28 -9.33 -17.00
CA HIS A 44 0.43 -9.08 -15.74
C HIS A 44 0.79 -7.61 -15.53
N THR A 45 1.07 -7.25 -14.28
CA THR A 45 1.57 -5.94 -13.86
C THR A 45 2.94 -6.08 -13.20
N HIS A 46 3.86 -5.21 -13.58
CA HIS A 46 5.13 -4.98 -12.89
C HIS A 46 5.08 -3.69 -12.11
N ILE A 47 5.55 -3.70 -10.86
CA ILE A 47 5.65 -2.51 -10.02
C ILE A 47 7.01 -2.53 -9.34
N VAL A 48 7.77 -1.45 -9.45
CA VAL A 48 9.02 -1.23 -8.73
C VAL A 48 8.73 -0.30 -7.56
N LEU A 49 8.92 -0.81 -6.35
CA LEU A 49 8.62 -0.11 -5.10
C LEU A 49 9.91 0.19 -4.34
N HIS A 50 9.94 1.35 -3.68
CA HIS A 50 11.00 1.77 -2.78
C HIS A 50 10.44 2.07 -1.39
N VAL A 51 10.89 1.36 -0.36
CA VAL A 51 10.51 1.71 1.04
C VAL A 51 11.35 2.88 1.52
N ASP A 52 10.71 4.02 1.79
CA ASP A 52 11.38 5.20 2.34
C ASP A 52 11.38 5.14 3.88
N ASP A 53 12.35 4.41 4.41
CA ASP A 53 12.59 4.28 5.85
C ASP A 53 12.89 5.65 6.51
N LYS A 54 13.46 6.60 5.76
CA LYS A 54 13.77 7.93 6.30
C LYS A 54 12.48 8.71 6.52
N LYS A 55 11.56 8.71 5.55
CA LYS A 55 10.22 9.29 5.69
C LYS A 55 9.49 8.64 6.86
N ALA A 56 9.48 7.30 6.93
CA ALA A 56 8.80 6.58 8.01
C ALA A 56 9.28 6.99 9.41
N LYS A 57 10.59 7.12 9.61
CA LYS A 57 11.20 7.53 10.89
C LYS A 57 10.91 8.99 11.27
N ARG A 58 10.71 9.88 10.29
CA ARG A 58 10.40 11.30 10.55
C ARG A 58 8.92 11.57 10.86
N LEU A 59 8.01 10.63 10.58
CA LEU A 59 6.58 10.87 10.80
C LEU A 59 6.24 10.91 12.29
N SER A 60 5.47 11.91 12.70
CA SER A 60 4.84 11.95 14.03
C SER A 60 3.67 10.98 14.13
N ASP A 61 3.23 10.65 15.35
CA ASP A 61 2.10 9.75 15.56
C ASP A 61 0.82 10.29 14.91
N LYS A 62 0.56 11.60 15.04
CA LYS A 62 -0.55 12.28 14.34
C LYS A 62 -0.48 12.08 12.82
N ALA A 63 0.71 12.20 12.26
CA ALA A 63 0.92 12.02 10.83
C ALA A 63 0.71 10.57 10.36
N ILE A 64 0.96 9.58 11.24
CA ILE A 64 0.67 8.15 11.00
C ILE A 64 -0.83 7.90 11.05
N VAL A 65 -1.54 8.40 12.06
CA VAL A 65 -2.99 8.21 12.17
C VAL A 65 -3.71 8.81 10.98
N ILE A 66 -3.39 10.06 10.63
CA ILE A 66 -4.01 10.74 9.48
C ILE A 66 -3.81 9.94 8.19
N ARG A 67 -2.61 9.41 7.97
CA ARG A 67 -2.32 8.54 6.81
C ARG A 67 -3.16 7.27 6.85
N TRP A 68 -3.21 6.59 7.99
CA TRP A 68 -4.01 5.37 8.16
C TRP A 68 -5.50 5.63 7.91
N HIS A 69 -6.03 6.74 8.42
CA HIS A 69 -7.42 7.16 8.26
C HIS A 69 -7.84 7.46 6.83
N LYS A 70 -6.89 7.78 5.93
CA LYS A 70 -7.18 7.93 4.48
C LYS A 70 -7.57 6.62 3.81
N LEU A 71 -7.20 5.47 4.37
CA LEU A 71 -7.45 4.15 3.79
C LEU A 71 -8.43 3.32 4.61
N PHE A 72 -8.51 3.56 5.91
CA PHE A 72 -9.31 2.81 6.86
C PHE A 72 -10.08 3.74 7.78
N LYS A 73 -11.23 3.33 8.29
CA LYS A 73 -12.07 4.18 9.16
C LYS A 73 -11.43 4.58 10.51
N GLY A 74 -10.31 3.96 10.89
CA GLY A 74 -9.73 4.14 12.22
C GLY A 74 -10.52 3.42 13.33
N ASN A 75 -10.10 3.64 14.57
CA ASN A 75 -10.83 3.21 15.77
C ASN A 75 -11.07 4.42 16.69
N TRP A 76 -11.94 4.24 17.69
CA TRP A 76 -12.37 5.32 18.57
C TRP A 76 -11.20 5.99 19.33
N VAL A 77 -10.18 5.22 19.75
CA VAL A 77 -8.97 5.78 20.41
C VAL A 77 -8.18 6.68 19.47
N THR A 78 -8.03 6.25 18.21
CA THR A 78 -7.31 7.04 17.20
C THR A 78 -8.08 8.31 16.79
N TRP A 79 -9.41 8.29 16.90
CA TRP A 79 -10.25 9.48 16.70
C TRP A 79 -10.10 10.46 17.85
N LYS A 80 -10.22 10.01 19.10
CA LYS A 80 -9.92 10.83 20.29
C LYS A 80 -8.56 11.52 20.19
N PHE A 81 -7.54 10.78 19.76
CA PHE A 81 -6.19 11.32 19.59
C PHE A 81 -6.12 12.42 18.50
N ILE A 82 -6.87 12.28 17.39
CA ILE A 82 -6.94 13.31 16.35
C ILE A 82 -7.67 14.56 16.85
N GLU A 83 -8.72 14.37 17.64
CA GLU A 83 -9.55 15.42 18.24
C GLU A 83 -8.89 16.08 19.45
N GLU A 84 -7.69 15.63 19.83
CA GLU A 84 -6.91 16.12 20.97
C GLU A 84 -7.65 15.95 22.31
N GLU A 85 -8.54 14.96 22.38
CA GLU A 85 -9.21 14.57 23.61
C GLU A 85 -8.23 13.86 24.57
N PRO A 86 -8.39 14.05 25.90
CA PRO A 86 -7.56 13.38 26.87
C PRO A 86 -7.76 11.86 26.81
N LEU A 87 -6.64 11.13 26.71
CA LEU A 87 -6.60 9.67 26.79
C LEU A 87 -6.23 9.25 28.22
N SER A 88 -7.03 8.38 28.82
CA SER A 88 -6.70 7.62 30.03
C SER A 88 -5.46 6.73 29.83
N GLU A 89 -4.86 6.26 30.92
CA GLU A 89 -3.65 5.43 30.89
C GLU A 89 -3.83 4.16 30.02
N SER A 90 -4.97 3.47 30.17
CA SER A 90 -5.31 2.30 29.35
C SER A 90 -5.49 2.65 27.87
N GLU A 91 -6.10 3.80 27.57
CA GLU A 91 -6.27 4.28 26.19
C GLU A 91 -4.93 4.66 25.56
N GLN A 92 -4.00 5.25 26.32
CA GLN A 92 -2.64 5.57 25.86
C GLN A 92 -1.86 4.29 25.52
N LEU A 93 -1.98 3.24 26.36
CA LEU A 93 -1.35 1.96 26.07
C LEU A 93 -1.91 1.37 24.76
N MET A 94 -3.23 1.30 24.61
CA MET A 94 -3.84 0.83 23.36
C MET A 94 -3.43 1.67 22.15
N PHE A 95 -3.39 2.99 22.30
CA PHE A 95 -2.97 3.91 21.25
C PHE A 95 -1.54 3.60 20.79
N SER A 96 -0.60 3.43 21.74
CA SER A 96 0.80 3.13 21.44
C SER A 96 0.94 1.83 20.62
N GLU A 97 0.17 0.79 20.96
CA GLU A 97 0.17 -0.47 20.21
C GLU A 97 -0.39 -0.29 18.80
N TYR A 98 -1.47 0.47 18.63
CA TYR A 98 -2.06 0.74 17.33
C TYR A 98 -1.09 1.52 16.44
N ILE A 99 -0.44 2.56 16.98
CA ILE A 99 0.53 3.37 16.25
C ILE A 99 1.72 2.53 15.81
N ALA A 100 2.28 1.69 16.68
CA ALA A 100 3.38 0.80 16.33
C ALA A 100 3.00 -0.12 15.16
N LYS A 101 1.79 -0.70 15.22
CA LYS A 101 1.24 -1.53 14.13
C LYS A 101 1.05 -0.73 12.85
N TYR A 102 0.50 0.49 12.91
CA TYR A 102 0.28 1.33 11.72
C TYR A 102 1.59 1.76 11.06
N ARG A 103 2.59 2.14 11.87
CA ARG A 103 3.93 2.47 11.38
C ARG A 103 4.54 1.31 10.60
N GLN A 104 4.51 0.11 11.17
CA GLN A 104 5.00 -1.10 10.51
C GLN A 104 4.27 -1.35 9.17
N ARG A 105 2.93 -1.23 9.17
CA ARG A 105 2.11 -1.50 7.98
C ARG A 105 2.32 -0.48 6.87
N LEU A 106 2.49 0.80 7.20
CA LEU A 106 2.70 1.87 6.21
C LEU A 106 4.07 1.78 5.51
N THR A 107 4.97 0.92 5.98
CA THR A 107 6.24 0.58 5.34
C THR A 107 6.27 -0.83 4.74
N ASP A 108 5.17 -1.59 4.85
CA ASP A 108 5.11 -3.00 4.44
C ASP A 108 4.57 -3.13 3.01
N ILE A 109 5.39 -3.70 2.13
CA ILE A 109 5.04 -3.90 0.72
C ILE A 109 3.88 -4.90 0.54
N SER A 110 3.78 -5.92 1.40
CA SER A 110 2.67 -6.86 1.36
C SER A 110 1.35 -6.17 1.72
N TRP A 111 1.37 -5.24 2.68
CA TRP A 111 0.21 -4.41 3.01
C TRP A 111 -0.15 -3.46 1.87
N PHE A 112 0.83 -2.81 1.24
CA PHE A 112 0.62 -1.99 0.06
C PHE A 112 -0.07 -2.78 -1.06
N MET A 113 0.49 -3.94 -1.41
CA MET A 113 -0.03 -4.80 -2.48
C MET A 113 -1.40 -5.39 -2.12
N ARG A 114 -1.65 -5.73 -0.85
CA ARG A 114 -2.96 -6.20 -0.40
C ARG A 114 -4.04 -5.17 -0.68
N ILE A 115 -3.81 -3.91 -0.34
CA ILE A 115 -4.81 -2.85 -0.51
C ILE A 115 -5.04 -2.54 -2.00
N LEU A 116 -3.97 -2.52 -2.80
CA LEU A 116 -4.06 -2.39 -4.25
C LEU A 116 -4.94 -3.52 -4.82
N ASN A 117 -4.59 -4.76 -4.50
CA ASN A 117 -5.25 -5.94 -5.06
C ASN A 117 -6.71 -6.06 -4.65
N GLU A 118 -7.03 -5.78 -3.39
CA GLU A 118 -8.40 -5.78 -2.89
C GLU A 118 -9.25 -4.73 -3.60
N HIS A 119 -8.70 -3.54 -3.84
CA HIS A 119 -9.41 -2.46 -4.53
C HIS A 119 -9.76 -2.84 -5.97
N ILE A 120 -8.77 -3.31 -6.74
CA ILE A 120 -8.97 -3.71 -8.14
C ILE A 120 -9.91 -4.91 -8.23
N ALA A 121 -9.74 -5.93 -7.38
CA ALA A 121 -10.61 -7.10 -7.37
C ALA A 121 -12.07 -6.75 -7.09
N ARG A 122 -12.34 -5.90 -6.09
CA ARG A 122 -13.71 -5.48 -5.77
C ARG A 122 -14.33 -4.68 -6.90
N ARG A 123 -13.57 -3.80 -7.54
CA ARG A 123 -14.07 -2.95 -8.64
C ARG A 123 -14.35 -3.78 -9.88
N ALA A 124 -13.45 -4.70 -10.24
CA ALA A 124 -13.62 -5.60 -11.36
C ALA A 124 -14.77 -6.59 -11.16
N ASN A 125 -14.83 -7.27 -10.01
CA ASN A 125 -15.94 -8.18 -9.71
C ASN A 125 -17.30 -7.48 -9.73
N LYS A 126 -17.35 -6.21 -9.27
CA LYS A 126 -18.57 -5.40 -9.35
C LYS A 126 -18.94 -5.04 -10.78
N GLU A 127 -17.98 -4.69 -11.62
CA GLU A 127 -18.21 -4.38 -13.05
C GLU A 127 -18.65 -5.62 -13.83
N ASP A 128 -18.06 -6.78 -13.54
CA ASP A 128 -18.33 -8.05 -14.20
C ASP A 128 -19.55 -8.80 -13.61
N GLU A 129 -20.23 -8.21 -12.62
CA GLU A 129 -21.34 -8.82 -11.86
C GLU A 129 -21.01 -10.24 -11.34
N CYS A 130 -19.72 -10.48 -11.05
CA CYS A 130 -19.23 -11.79 -10.65
C CYS A 130 -18.80 -11.79 -9.18
N THR A 131 -18.68 -12.99 -8.62
CA THR A 131 -18.17 -13.19 -7.25
C THR A 131 -17.01 -14.17 -7.28
N GLY A 132 -16.15 -14.07 -6.26
CA GLY A 132 -15.03 -14.99 -6.11
C GLY A 132 -13.67 -14.38 -6.46
N ARG A 133 -12.73 -15.25 -6.81
CA ARG A 133 -11.31 -14.95 -6.86
C ARG A 133 -10.97 -14.23 -8.17
N PHE A 134 -10.64 -12.94 -8.05
CA PHE A 134 -10.18 -12.14 -9.18
C PHE A 134 -8.73 -12.46 -9.60
N TRP A 135 -7.85 -12.73 -8.64
CA TRP A 135 -6.41 -12.90 -8.88
C TRP A 135 -6.00 -14.37 -8.95
N GLU A 136 -5.28 -14.78 -9.99
CA GLU A 136 -4.84 -16.17 -10.21
C GLU A 136 -3.87 -16.70 -9.12
N GLY A 137 -3.14 -15.81 -8.44
CA GLY A 137 -2.03 -16.20 -7.56
C GLY A 137 -1.68 -15.18 -6.48
N ARG A 138 -0.61 -15.47 -5.72
CA ARG A 138 0.11 -14.48 -4.89
C ARG A 138 1.06 -13.67 -5.78
N PHE A 139 1.44 -12.45 -5.36
CA PHE A 139 2.52 -11.74 -6.06
C PHE A 139 3.82 -12.51 -5.90
N LYS A 140 4.70 -12.33 -6.88
CA LYS A 140 6.13 -12.61 -6.72
C LYS A 140 6.84 -11.29 -6.43
N SER A 141 7.79 -11.32 -5.52
CA SER A 141 8.63 -10.18 -5.18
C SER A 141 10.10 -10.53 -5.28
N GLN A 142 10.88 -9.69 -5.95
CA GLN A 142 12.32 -9.86 -6.11
C GLN A 142 13.05 -8.59 -5.64
N PRO A 143 13.99 -8.67 -4.69
CA PRO A 143 14.82 -7.53 -4.31
C PRO A 143 15.73 -7.14 -5.47
N LEU A 144 15.78 -5.85 -5.77
CA LEU A 144 16.70 -5.28 -6.75
C LEU A 144 17.96 -4.82 -6.01
N LEU A 145 19.05 -5.56 -6.19
CA LEU A 145 20.33 -5.26 -5.59
C LEU A 145 21.15 -4.38 -6.53
N GLY A 146 21.23 -3.08 -6.21
CA GLY A 146 22.08 -2.12 -6.90
C GLY A 146 21.42 -1.37 -8.07
N GLU A 147 22.09 -0.31 -8.51
CA GLU A 147 21.60 0.61 -9.56
C GLU A 147 21.46 -0.08 -10.92
N ALA A 148 22.33 -1.05 -11.23
CA ALA A 148 22.25 -1.81 -12.48
C ALA A 148 20.97 -2.68 -12.55
N ALA A 149 20.56 -3.30 -11.44
CA ALA A 149 19.33 -4.08 -11.37
C ALA A 149 18.08 -3.18 -11.46
N LEU A 150 18.17 -1.96 -10.92
CA LEU A 150 17.12 -0.95 -11.05
C LEU A 150 17.00 -0.47 -12.50
N ALA A 151 18.11 -0.08 -13.13
CA ALA A 151 18.16 0.37 -14.52
C ALA A 151 17.63 -0.70 -15.49
N ALA A 152 18.03 -1.96 -15.30
CA ALA A 152 17.54 -3.08 -16.11
C ALA A 152 16.04 -3.37 -15.92
N CYS A 153 15.42 -2.94 -14.83
CA CYS A 153 13.98 -3.08 -14.59
C CYS A 153 13.15 -1.88 -15.07
N MET A 154 13.81 -0.76 -15.37
CA MET A 154 13.17 0.47 -15.87
C MET A 154 13.34 0.66 -17.39
N ALA A 155 14.24 -0.12 -18.02
CA ALA A 155 14.42 -0.20 -19.47
C ALA A 155 13.41 -1.17 -20.12
#